data_AF-A0A165ZZ07-F1
#
_entry.id   AF-A0A165ZZ07-F1
#
_cell.length_a   1.000
_cell.length_b   1.000
_cell.length_c   1.000
_cell.angle_alpha   90.00
_cell.angle_beta   90.00
_cell.angle_gamma   90.00
#
_symmetry.space_group_name_H-M   'P 1'
#
loop_
_entity.id
_entity.type
_entity.pdbx_description
1 polymer ?
#
loop_
_entity_poly.entity_id
_entity_poly.type
_entity_poly.pdbx_seq_one_letter_code
_entity_poly.pdbx_strand_id
1 'polypeptide(L)'
;MSNIEFLINHYDKRRIPYEIRGKEYDKIRKRENRKKELHEICDDLFFECDNYKRLKLTKYQKERVKFLVNIFSNNFKMFHTKSKKETIILAFIFYIKINEQPKIKLKEYKIVSKYCLTDNIFEIIVCKLCEYFMKRTPIVPVDSNNYNHEILSRNGGKY
;
A
#
# COMPACT_ATOMS: atom_id res chain seq x y z
N MET A 1 -0.99 -26.54 42.46
CA MET A 1 -0.11 -26.37 41.30
C MET A 1 1.12 -25.61 41.74
N SER A 2 2.29 -26.25 41.70
CA SER A 2 3.54 -25.58 42.08
C SER A 2 3.99 -24.63 40.96
N ASN A 3 4.71 -23.55 41.30
CA ASN A 3 5.27 -22.60 40.32
C ASN A 3 6.17 -23.30 39.28
N ILE A 4 6.76 -24.44 39.64
CA ILE A 4 7.62 -25.25 38.76
C ILE A 4 6.77 -25.94 37.69
N GLU A 5 5.61 -26.50 38.04
CA GLU A 5 4.70 -27.15 37.08
C GLU A 5 4.11 -26.14 36.08
N PHE A 6 3.89 -24.90 36.51
CA PHE A 6 3.45 -23.82 35.63
C PHE A 6 4.56 -23.43 34.63
N LEU A 7 5.80 -23.30 35.12
CA LEU A 7 6.96 -22.99 34.28
C LEU A 7 7.28 -24.10 33.27
N ILE A 8 7.23 -25.36 33.69
CA ILE A 8 7.46 -26.52 32.81
C ILE A 8 6.38 -26.59 31.73
N ASN A 9 5.09 -26.47 32.09
CA ASN A 9 4.01 -26.44 31.10
C ASN A 9 4.10 -25.25 30.13
N HIS A 10 4.59 -24.10 30.59
CA HIS A 10 4.79 -22.92 29.77
C HIS A 10 5.97 -23.09 28.79
N TYR A 11 7.00 -23.86 29.17
CA TYR A 11 8.14 -24.19 28.32
C TYR A 11 7.83 -25.32 27.31
N ASP A 12 7.13 -26.37 27.74
CA ASP A 12 6.83 -27.54 26.90
C ASP A 12 5.82 -27.24 25.79
N LYS A 13 4.82 -26.37 26.05
CA LYS A 13 3.87 -25.93 25.01
C LYS A 13 4.50 -25.07 23.91
N ARG A 14 5.75 -24.61 24.06
CA ARG A 14 6.45 -23.72 23.11
C ARG A 14 7.59 -24.38 22.34
N ARG A 15 7.96 -25.63 22.64
CA ARG A 15 9.06 -26.34 21.95
C ARG A 15 8.56 -27.14 20.75
N ILE A 16 8.89 -26.66 19.55
CA ILE A 16 9.11 -27.54 18.39
C ILE A 16 10.57 -28.02 18.54
N PRO A 17 10.85 -29.32 18.60
CA PRO A 17 12.23 -29.81 18.72
C PRO A 17 13.04 -29.39 17.48
N TYR A 18 14.26 -28.89 17.70
CA TYR A 18 15.28 -28.55 16.69
C TYR A 18 15.22 -27.21 15.95
N GLU A 19 14.22 -26.35 16.14
CA GLU A 19 14.31 -24.97 15.66
C GLU A 19 14.71 -24.03 16.80
N ILE A 20 15.99 -23.64 16.84
CA ILE A 20 16.37 -22.40 17.53
C ILE A 20 15.62 -21.29 16.79
N ARG A 21 14.45 -20.86 17.30
CA ARG A 21 13.72 -19.70 16.79
C ARG A 21 14.62 -18.47 16.91
N GLY A 22 15.40 -18.21 15.88
CA GLY A 22 16.27 -17.05 15.79
C GLY A 22 15.42 -15.78 15.66
N LYS A 23 15.96 -14.67 16.16
CA LYS A 23 15.35 -13.33 15.97
C LYS A 23 15.02 -13.03 14.51
N GLU A 24 15.73 -13.65 13.57
CA GLU A 24 15.53 -13.51 12.13
C GLU A 24 14.29 -14.27 11.61
N TYR A 25 14.09 -15.51 12.04
CA TYR A 25 12.89 -16.28 11.74
C TYR A 25 11.61 -15.57 12.24
N ASP A 26 11.64 -15.05 13.47
CA ASP A 26 10.53 -14.30 14.03
C ASP A 26 10.23 -13.00 13.23
N LYS A 27 11.26 -12.35 12.68
CA LYS A 27 11.09 -11.19 11.80
C LYS A 27 10.43 -11.58 10.48
N ILE A 28 10.84 -12.70 9.88
CA ILE A 28 10.25 -13.23 8.64
C ILE A 28 8.79 -13.59 8.87
N ARG A 29 8.48 -14.39 9.89
CA ARG A 29 7.11 -14.78 10.25
C ARG A 29 6.21 -13.58 10.54
N LYS A 30 6.71 -12.57 11.25
CA LYS A 30 5.96 -11.31 11.49
C LYS A 30 5.69 -10.53 10.20
N ARG A 31 6.58 -10.59 9.21
CA ARG A 31 6.35 -9.97 7.88
C ARG A 31 5.30 -10.75 7.09
N GLU A 32 5.35 -12.08 7.11
CA GLU A 32 4.37 -12.93 6.44
C GLU A 32 2.97 -12.77 7.03
N ASN A 33 2.83 -12.77 8.36
CA ASN A 33 1.55 -12.54 9.01
C ASN A 33 0.96 -11.17 8.66
N ARG A 34 1.80 -10.12 8.60
CA ARG A 34 1.35 -8.78 8.16
C ARG A 34 0.89 -8.78 6.71
N LYS A 35 1.56 -9.51 5.82
CA LYS A 35 1.12 -9.65 4.43
C LYS A 35 -0.23 -10.36 4.36
N LYS A 36 -0.42 -11.43 5.13
CA LYS A 36 -1.72 -12.14 5.21
C LYS A 36 -2.84 -11.21 5.68
N GLU A 37 -2.63 -10.48 6.78
CA GLU A 37 -3.57 -9.48 7.29
C GLU A 37 -3.94 -8.43 6.23
N LEU A 38 -2.96 -7.92 5.48
CA LEU A 38 -3.21 -6.96 4.41
C LEU A 38 -3.99 -7.56 3.24
N HIS A 39 -3.74 -8.82 2.91
CA HIS A 39 -4.46 -9.53 1.85
C HIS A 39 -5.91 -9.81 2.26
N GLU A 40 -6.15 -10.17 3.52
CA GLU A 40 -7.50 -10.31 4.09
C GLU A 40 -8.26 -8.98 3.99
N ILE A 41 -7.65 -7.87 4.41
CA ILE A 41 -8.24 -6.53 4.26
C ILE A 41 -8.56 -6.20 2.79
N CYS A 42 -7.67 -6.56 1.85
CA CYS A 42 -7.95 -6.35 0.43
C CYS A 42 -9.18 -7.14 -0.02
N ASP A 43 -9.25 -8.41 0.35
CA ASP A 43 -10.32 -9.31 -0.09
C ASP A 43 -11.68 -8.90 0.50
N ASP A 44 -11.72 -8.45 1.76
CA ASP A 44 -12.90 -7.87 2.39
C ASP A 44 -13.37 -6.60 1.66
N LEU A 45 -12.44 -5.68 1.37
CA LEU A 45 -12.77 -4.46 0.63
C LEU A 45 -13.24 -4.76 -0.79
N PHE A 46 -12.66 -5.75 -1.47
CA PHE A 46 -13.14 -6.17 -2.78
C PHE A 46 -14.54 -6.73 -2.74
N PHE A 47 -14.84 -7.57 -1.74
CA PHE A 47 -16.18 -8.09 -1.54
C PHE A 47 -17.19 -6.97 -1.32
N GLU A 48 -16.86 -5.99 -0.47
CA GLU A 48 -17.73 -4.83 -0.25
C GLU A 48 -17.89 -3.96 -1.51
N CYS A 49 -16.82 -3.74 -2.27
CA CYS A 49 -16.86 -2.97 -3.52
C CYS A 49 -17.66 -3.67 -4.61
N ASP A 50 -17.63 -5.00 -4.67
CA ASP A 50 -18.35 -5.80 -5.67
C ASP A 50 -19.87 -5.69 -5.53
N ASN A 51 -20.38 -5.30 -4.35
CA ASN A 51 -21.79 -4.96 -4.13
C ASN A 51 -22.24 -3.71 -4.90
N TYR A 52 -21.29 -2.88 -5.34
CA TYR A 52 -21.56 -1.69 -6.14
C TYR A 52 -21.15 -1.96 -7.59
N LYS A 53 -22.14 -2.11 -8.50
CA LYS A 53 -21.88 -2.45 -9.92
C LYS A 53 -20.83 -1.58 -10.59
N ARG A 54 -20.76 -0.29 -10.25
CA ARG A 54 -19.78 0.68 -10.78
C ARG A 54 -18.41 0.64 -10.11
N LEU A 55 -18.29 0.06 -8.92
CA LEU A 55 -17.02 -0.06 -8.18
C LEU A 55 -16.41 -1.48 -8.29
N LYS A 56 -17.18 -2.46 -8.77
CA LYS A 56 -16.73 -3.82 -9.02
C LYS A 56 -15.43 -3.84 -9.83
N LEU A 57 -14.42 -4.52 -9.29
CA LEU A 57 -13.09 -4.63 -9.90
C LEU A 57 -12.98 -5.92 -10.72
N THR A 58 -12.29 -5.85 -11.86
CA THR A 58 -11.87 -7.04 -12.61
C THR A 58 -10.75 -7.77 -11.89
N LYS A 59 -10.48 -9.03 -12.25
CA LYS A 59 -9.38 -9.83 -11.66
C LYS A 59 -8.04 -9.08 -11.74
N TYR A 60 -7.74 -8.52 -12.92
CA TYR A 60 -6.51 -7.78 -13.15
C TYR A 60 -6.42 -6.48 -12.32
N GLN A 61 -7.54 -5.79 -12.11
CA GLN A 61 -7.57 -4.63 -11.22
C GLN A 61 -7.33 -5.01 -9.76
N LYS A 62 -7.92 -6.12 -9.29
CA LYS A 62 -7.66 -6.64 -7.95
C LYS A 62 -6.18 -7.00 -7.77
N GLU A 63 -5.55 -7.60 -8.78
CA GLU A 63 -4.11 -7.89 -8.78
C GLU A 63 -3.26 -6.60 -8.69
N ARG A 64 -3.62 -5.55 -9.43
CA ARG A 64 -2.95 -4.24 -9.33
C ARG A 64 -3.06 -3.62 -7.93
N VAL A 65 -4.24 -3.68 -7.31
CA VAL A 65 -4.42 -3.22 -5.91
C VAL A 65 -3.52 -4.05 -4.98
N LYS A 66 -3.56 -5.39 -5.07
CA LYS A 66 -2.72 -6.28 -4.25
C LYS A 66 -1.23 -5.99 -4.44
N PHE A 67 -0.82 -5.67 -5.67
CA PHE A 67 0.56 -5.26 -5.97
C PHE A 67 0.96 -3.97 -5.25
N LEU A 68 0.12 -2.92 -5.29
CA LEU A 68 0.36 -1.67 -4.55
C LEU A 68 0.47 -1.96 -3.05
N VAL A 69 -0.47 -2.71 -2.49
CA VAL A 69 -0.47 -3.08 -1.07
C VAL A 69 0.79 -3.85 -0.67
N ASN A 70 1.30 -4.72 -1.54
CA ASN A 70 2.53 -5.46 -1.30
C ASN A 70 3.77 -4.56 -1.30
N ILE A 71 3.88 -3.62 -2.25
CA ILE A 71 4.97 -2.63 -2.29
C ILE A 71 5.02 -1.84 -0.98
N PHE A 72 3.86 -1.38 -0.51
CA PHE A 72 3.76 -0.49 0.64
C PHE A 72 3.46 -1.19 1.97
N SER A 73 3.51 -2.52 2.01
CA SER A 73 3.14 -3.36 3.16
C SER A 73 3.77 -2.94 4.50
N ASN A 74 4.97 -2.35 4.46
CA ASN A 74 5.67 -1.88 5.66
C ASN A 74 5.58 -0.36 5.89
N ASN A 75 5.02 0.42 4.96
CA ASN A 75 5.06 1.89 5.01
C ASN A 75 3.77 2.57 4.52
N PHE A 76 2.61 2.07 4.92
CA PHE A 76 1.33 2.73 4.67
C PHE A 76 1.25 4.15 5.26
N LYS A 77 1.96 4.41 6.37
CA LYS A 77 1.99 5.73 7.02
C LYS A 77 2.59 6.83 6.13
N MET A 78 3.33 6.48 5.08
CA MET A 78 3.85 7.44 4.09
C MET A 78 2.74 8.16 3.34
N PHE A 79 1.58 7.52 3.15
CA PHE A 79 0.46 8.12 2.43
C PHE A 79 -0.33 9.06 3.32
N HIS A 80 -0.65 8.64 4.54
CA HIS A 80 -1.35 9.47 5.50
C HIS A 80 -1.13 8.93 6.92
N THR A 81 -0.60 9.77 7.81
CA THR A 81 -0.15 9.35 9.15
C THR A 81 -1.29 8.91 10.07
N LYS A 82 -2.47 9.51 9.90
CA LYS A 82 -3.66 9.27 10.73
C LYS A 82 -4.67 8.30 10.11
N SER A 83 -4.51 7.93 8.84
CA SER A 83 -5.49 7.06 8.17
C SER A 83 -5.23 5.61 8.48
N LYS A 84 -6.31 4.83 8.58
CA LYS A 84 -6.23 3.38 8.70
C LYS A 84 -5.77 2.76 7.37
N LYS A 85 -5.26 1.52 7.43
CA LYS A 85 -4.77 0.80 6.23
C LYS A 85 -5.90 0.62 5.22
N GLU A 86 -7.08 0.29 5.71
CA GLU A 86 -8.33 0.07 4.98
C GLU A 86 -8.69 1.31 4.17
N THR A 87 -8.60 2.51 4.75
CA THR A 87 -8.86 3.78 4.06
C THR A 87 -7.88 3.99 2.90
N ILE A 88 -6.61 3.65 3.10
CA ILE A 88 -5.57 3.79 2.06
C ILE A 88 -5.77 2.76 0.94
N ILE A 89 -6.07 1.51 1.29
CA ILE A 89 -6.37 0.46 0.32
C ILE A 89 -7.62 0.82 -0.49
N LEU A 90 -8.65 1.37 0.17
CA LEU A 90 -9.84 1.87 -0.51
C LEU A 90 -9.51 3.01 -1.47
N ALA A 91 -8.61 3.93 -1.09
CA ALA A 91 -8.13 4.97 -2.00
C ALA A 91 -7.42 4.36 -3.23
N PHE A 92 -6.63 3.29 -3.09
CA PHE A 92 -6.03 2.60 -4.23
C PHE A 92 -7.08 1.97 -5.16
N ILE A 93 -8.13 1.39 -4.58
CA ILE A 93 -9.27 0.84 -5.34
C ILE A 93 -9.92 1.95 -6.18
N PHE A 94 -10.25 3.08 -5.56
CA PHE A 94 -10.85 4.22 -6.26
C PHE A 94 -9.92 4.80 -7.31
N TYR A 95 -8.62 4.94 -7.03
CA TYR A 95 -7.63 5.43 -7.99
C TYR A 95 -7.58 4.56 -9.26
N ILE A 96 -7.48 3.24 -9.10
CA ILE A 96 -7.48 2.31 -10.24
C ILE A 96 -8.79 2.42 -11.03
N LYS A 97 -9.92 2.57 -10.34
CA LYS A 97 -11.22 2.63 -11.01
C LYS A 97 -11.47 3.96 -11.72
N ILE A 98 -11.12 5.08 -11.10
CA ILE A 98 -11.30 6.44 -11.66
C ILE A 98 -10.46 6.62 -12.93
N ASN A 99 -9.23 6.09 -12.95
CA ASN A 99 -8.37 6.16 -14.14
C ASN A 99 -9.00 5.50 -15.38
N GLU A 100 -9.84 4.50 -15.21
CA GLU A 100 -10.58 3.87 -16.32
C GLU A 100 -11.99 4.46 -16.51
N GLN A 101 -12.62 4.93 -15.43
CA GLN A 101 -13.99 5.44 -15.41
C GLN A 101 -14.06 6.77 -14.62
N PRO A 102 -13.78 7.91 -15.25
CA PRO A 102 -13.67 9.21 -14.57
C PRO A 102 -15.01 9.76 -14.05
N LYS A 103 -16.14 9.11 -14.36
CA LYS A 103 -17.48 9.52 -13.91
C LYS A 103 -17.77 9.15 -12.44
N ILE A 104 -16.87 8.45 -11.77
CA ILE A 104 -17.05 7.95 -10.41
C ILE A 104 -16.77 9.08 -9.41
N LYS A 105 -17.76 9.41 -8.58
CA LYS A 105 -17.62 10.37 -7.48
C LYS A 105 -17.59 9.63 -6.14
N LEU A 106 -16.58 9.91 -5.32
CA LEU A 106 -16.40 9.26 -4.00
C LEU A 106 -17.65 9.35 -3.11
N LYS A 107 -18.28 10.53 -3.06
CA LYS A 107 -19.45 10.80 -2.22
C LYS A 107 -20.68 9.92 -2.51
N GLU A 108 -20.75 9.27 -3.67
CA GLU A 108 -21.89 8.44 -4.07
C GLU A 108 -21.91 7.06 -3.38
N TYR A 109 -20.82 6.66 -2.72
CA TYR A 109 -20.66 5.29 -2.21
C TYR A 109 -20.62 5.24 -0.67
N LYS A 110 -21.53 4.46 -0.05
CA LYS A 110 -21.59 4.33 1.43
C LYS A 110 -20.32 3.73 2.04
N ILE A 111 -19.57 2.93 1.27
CA ILE A 111 -18.28 2.37 1.71
C ILE A 111 -17.26 3.48 2.03
N VAL A 112 -17.32 4.59 1.31
CA VAL A 112 -16.42 5.73 1.47
C VAL A 112 -16.63 6.39 2.85
N SER A 113 -17.88 6.57 3.26
CA SER A 113 -18.19 7.06 4.62
C SER A 113 -17.79 6.07 5.71
N LYS A 114 -17.99 4.77 5.49
CA LYS A 114 -17.64 3.71 6.46
C LYS A 114 -16.16 3.71 6.82
N TYR A 115 -15.29 3.92 5.82
CA TYR A 115 -13.83 3.96 6.00
C TYR A 115 -13.26 5.38 6.09
N CYS A 116 -14.12 6.40 6.27
CA CYS A 116 -13.74 7.81 6.41
C CYS A 116 -12.84 8.33 5.28
N LEU A 117 -13.03 7.85 4.04
CA LEU A 117 -12.29 8.32 2.88
C LEU A 117 -12.94 9.62 2.38
N THR A 118 -12.36 10.78 2.69
CA THR A 118 -12.82 12.06 2.14
C THR A 118 -12.06 12.40 0.86
N ASP A 119 -12.58 13.32 0.04
CA ASP A 119 -11.90 13.80 -1.18
C ASP A 119 -10.47 14.28 -0.85
N ASN A 120 -10.32 15.08 0.22
CA ASN A 120 -9.01 15.57 0.68
C ASN A 120 -8.05 14.42 1.04
N ILE A 121 -8.52 13.40 1.77
CA ILE A 121 -7.69 12.25 2.14
C ILE A 121 -7.30 11.46 0.89
N PHE A 122 -8.24 11.28 -0.03
CA PHE A 122 -8.00 10.59 -1.30
C PHE A 122 -6.93 11.31 -2.12
N GLU A 123 -7.05 12.63 -2.31
CA GLU A 123 -6.07 13.45 -3.03
C GLU A 123 -4.67 13.35 -2.41
N ILE A 124 -4.55 13.46 -1.09
CA ILE A 124 -3.26 13.33 -0.40
C ILE A 124 -2.63 11.96 -0.69
N ILE A 125 -3.40 10.88 -0.58
CA ILE A 125 -2.91 9.52 -0.83
C ILE A 125 -2.45 9.38 -2.29
N VAL A 126 -3.25 9.86 -3.25
CA VAL A 126 -2.92 9.78 -4.69
C VAL A 126 -1.68 10.62 -5.02
N CYS A 127 -1.58 11.85 -4.50
CA CYS A 127 -0.39 12.69 -4.67
C CYS A 127 0.88 11.99 -4.15
N LYS A 128 0.81 11.37 -2.95
CA LYS A 128 1.94 10.62 -2.38
C LYS A 128 2.29 9.38 -3.20
N LEU A 129 1.29 8.72 -3.77
CA LEU A 129 1.50 7.60 -4.68
C LEU A 129 2.24 8.04 -5.96
N CYS A 130 1.78 9.13 -6.57
CA CYS A 130 2.42 9.72 -7.75
C CYS A 130 3.85 10.17 -7.44
N GLU A 131 4.07 10.87 -6.32
CA GLU A 131 5.39 11.31 -5.87
C GLU A 131 6.37 10.14 -5.73
N TYR A 132 5.92 9.02 -5.16
CA TYR A 132 6.73 7.81 -5.03
C TYR A 132 7.15 7.22 -6.38
N PHE A 133 6.22 7.15 -7.35
CA PHE A 133 6.53 6.60 -8.67
C PHE A 133 7.39 7.54 -9.49
N MET A 134 7.12 8.85 -9.49
CA MET A 134 7.95 9.85 -10.19
C MET A 134 9.40 9.85 -9.71
N LYS A 135 9.64 9.63 -8.41
CA LYS A 135 11.00 9.50 -7.86
C LYS A 135 11.74 8.25 -8.35
N ARG A 136 11.02 7.17 -8.69
CA ARG A 136 11.62 5.89 -9.13
C ARG A 136 11.76 5.77 -10.64
N THR A 137 10.85 6.38 -11.38
CA THR A 137 10.90 6.50 -12.83
C THR A 137 10.87 7.99 -13.15
N PRO A 138 12.03 8.68 -13.09
CA PRO A 138 12.09 10.08 -13.49
C PRO A 138 11.59 10.17 -14.93
N ILE A 139 10.70 11.12 -15.18
CA ILE A 139 10.24 11.42 -16.53
C ILE A 139 11.44 12.04 -17.24
N VAL A 140 12.17 11.23 -18.01
CA VAL A 140 13.22 11.73 -18.90
C VAL A 140 12.50 12.27 -20.14
N PRO A 141 12.55 13.58 -20.41
CA PRO A 141 11.99 14.12 -21.64
C PRO A 141 12.68 13.48 -22.85
N VAL A 142 11.90 13.12 -23.87
CA VAL A 142 12.34 12.40 -25.08
C VAL A 142 13.46 13.14 -25.84
N ASP A 143 13.56 14.46 -25.65
CA ASP A 143 14.53 15.35 -26.32
C ASP A 143 15.76 15.72 -25.44
N SER A 144 16.20 14.83 -24.55
CA SER A 144 17.30 15.13 -23.62
C SER A 144 18.66 15.41 -24.28
N ASN A 145 18.84 15.10 -25.57
CA ASN A 145 20.05 15.47 -26.31
C ASN A 145 20.13 16.98 -26.62
N ASN A 146 19.00 17.69 -26.71
CA ASN A 146 18.99 19.15 -26.92
C ASN A 146 19.02 19.93 -25.60
N TYR A 147 18.43 19.38 -24.53
CA TYR A 147 18.32 20.07 -23.23
C TYR A 147 19.69 20.24 -22.52
N ASN A 148 20.59 19.26 -22.69
CA ASN A 148 21.93 19.33 -22.08
C ASN A 148 22.85 20.36 -22.77
N HIS A 149 22.63 20.67 -24.04
CA HIS A 149 23.45 21.66 -24.74
C HIS A 149 23.07 23.11 -24.39
N GLU A 150 21.81 23.42 -24.11
CA GLU A 150 21.40 24.78 -23.75
C GLU A 150 21.76 25.18 -22.31
N ILE A 151 21.72 24.23 -21.36
CA ILE A 151 22.04 24.51 -19.95
C ILE A 151 23.57 24.60 -19.74
N LEU A 152 24.36 23.82 -20.48
CA LEU A 152 25.82 23.92 -20.45
C LEU A 152 26.35 25.13 -21.25
N SER A 153 25.66 25.56 -22.31
CA SER A 153 26.07 26.75 -23.09
C SER A 153 25.65 28.07 -22.44
N ARG A 154 24.61 28.11 -21.60
CA ARG A 154 24.23 29.32 -20.84
C ARG A 154 25.15 29.62 -19.65
N ASN A 155 25.82 28.61 -19.10
CA ASN A 155 26.78 28.78 -18.00
C ASN A 155 28.24 28.77 -18.46
N GLY A 156 28.49 28.73 -19.77
CA GLY A 156 29.81 28.63 -20.40
C GLY A 156 30.34 29.94 -20.98
N GLY A 157 30.00 31.11 -20.42
CA GLY A 157 30.53 32.36 -20.95
C GLY A 157 30.32 33.57 -20.07
N LYS A 158 31.29 33.86 -19.19
CA LYS A 158 32.22 35.01 -19.31
C LYS A 158 32.89 35.31 -17.95
N TYR A 159 34.22 35.30 -18.03
CA TYR A 159 35.26 35.68 -17.05
C TYR A 159 35.58 34.68 -15.94
#